data_AF-A0A4U7KRP9-F1
#
_entry.id   AF-A0A4U7KRP9-F1
#
_cell.length_a   1.000
_cell.length_b   1.000
_cell.length_c   1.000
_cell.angle_alpha   90.00
_cell.angle_beta   90.00
_cell.angle_gamma   90.00
#
_symmetry.space_group_name_H-M   'P 1'
#
loop_
_entity.id
_entity.type
_entity.pdbx_description
1 polymer ?
#
loop_
_entity_poly.entity_id
_entity_poly.type
_entity_poly.pdbx_seq_one_letter_code
_entity_poly.pdbx_strand_id
1 'polypeptide(L)'
;MEPLGLGFPDFPASSELTPVLLSAITSVASLHSPFSELRARQLQLRHDVLQRTMPYAPATAEDDFNPESGIGTEEVVGACIWSTYQGSEEAWKVARAARWWSEKYSYETGPHAGLTVGEIVAILPPVRHVTMQDRVRIWLTAFLAELHQCEIHGKEPIMQLIDPAQYSQALMSSSSDNSSNKTKMTKQDAGLVFYSRVAYLLARTRTEQGDPDRLVQATRDVTASWCSTRAVLASDPEKRDVYDHTIDLHHILAKACVLIRACRMYEERISNKIQGEVSAAIAAYVGCSQTCQQTCMDGIKLLLSPQTGFASNLAALPSIYHFWMAQCAMFLIELCMVDRLPYRLGLLVEGQLDEILRAVGAFMQQYLAELSACNTAVVVEERQHEAEARQEEVIKHPALDAALAVADMLASVRATA
;
A
#
# COMPACT_ATOMS: atom_id res chain seq x y z
N MET A 1 -7.76 -2.35 -16.89
CA MET A 1 -6.39 -1.91 -16.60
C MET A 1 -5.71 -2.99 -15.78
N GLU A 2 -4.40 -3.17 -15.90
CA GLU A 2 -3.64 -4.07 -15.03
C GLU A 2 -3.54 -3.46 -13.61
N PRO A 3 -3.75 -4.25 -12.55
CA PRO A 3 -3.54 -3.79 -11.18
C PRO A 3 -2.10 -3.30 -10.98
N LEU A 4 -1.93 -2.21 -10.23
CA LEU A 4 -0.61 -1.66 -9.91
C LEU A 4 0.26 -2.61 -9.06
N GLY A 5 1.27 -3.22 -9.69
CA GLY A 5 2.14 -4.21 -9.03
C GLY A 5 3.17 -3.71 -8.02
N LEU A 6 3.33 -2.39 -7.79
CA LEU A 6 4.34 -1.82 -6.84
C LEU A 6 5.78 -2.34 -7.05
N GLY A 7 6.14 -2.72 -8.27
CA GLY A 7 7.45 -3.32 -8.57
C GLY A 7 7.62 -4.77 -8.12
N PHE A 8 6.54 -5.47 -7.75
CA PHE A 8 6.57 -6.90 -7.44
C PHE A 8 7.09 -7.71 -8.63
N PRO A 9 7.76 -8.86 -8.40
CA PRO A 9 8.26 -9.72 -9.47
C PRO A 9 7.16 -10.19 -10.42
N ASP A 10 7.46 -10.15 -11.72
CA ASP A 10 6.62 -10.76 -12.74
C ASP A 10 7.00 -12.24 -12.91
N PHE A 11 5.98 -13.09 -13.07
CA PHE A 11 6.17 -14.48 -13.42
C PHE A 11 5.64 -14.74 -14.83
N PRO A 12 6.36 -15.50 -15.68
CA PRO A 12 5.87 -15.83 -17.00
C PRO A 12 4.57 -16.63 -16.88
N ALA A 13 3.54 -16.22 -17.60
CA ALA A 13 2.29 -16.94 -17.69
C ALA A 13 2.54 -18.32 -18.34
N SER A 14 2.68 -19.34 -17.51
CA SER A 14 2.98 -20.70 -17.91
C SER A 14 2.14 -21.69 -17.12
N SER A 15 2.04 -22.93 -17.60
CA SER A 15 1.38 -24.02 -16.88
C SER A 15 2.08 -24.42 -15.57
N GLU A 16 3.22 -23.81 -15.24
CA GLU A 16 4.04 -24.11 -14.08
C GLU A 16 3.84 -23.14 -12.91
N LEU A 17 2.94 -22.15 -13.05
CA LEU A 17 2.57 -21.26 -11.94
C LEU A 17 1.88 -22.05 -10.82
N THR A 18 2.26 -21.79 -9.57
CA THR A 18 1.67 -22.48 -8.43
C THR A 18 0.20 -22.09 -8.26
N PRO A 19 -0.64 -23.02 -7.75
CA PRO A 19 -2.04 -22.72 -7.47
C PRO A 19 -2.25 -21.50 -6.56
N VAL A 20 -1.35 -21.27 -5.59
CA VAL A 20 -1.44 -20.12 -4.66
C VAL A 20 -1.29 -18.79 -5.39
N LEU A 21 -0.26 -18.68 -6.24
CA LEU A 21 -0.01 -17.46 -7.00
C LEU A 21 -1.16 -17.17 -7.98
N LEU A 22 -1.65 -18.20 -8.66
CA LEU A 22 -2.82 -18.10 -9.54
C LEU A 22 -4.07 -17.65 -8.78
N SER A 23 -4.37 -18.27 -7.64
CA SER A 23 -5.51 -17.89 -6.80
C SER A 23 -5.40 -16.48 -6.26
N ALA A 24 -4.19 -16.03 -5.88
CA ALA A 24 -3.95 -14.66 -5.44
C ALA A 24 -4.21 -13.64 -6.55
N ILE A 25 -3.59 -13.82 -7.73
CA ILE A 25 -3.77 -12.92 -8.88
C ILE A 25 -5.22 -12.90 -9.32
N THR A 26 -5.85 -14.08 -9.46
CA THR A 26 -7.24 -14.16 -9.89
C THR A 26 -8.20 -13.62 -8.83
N SER A 27 -7.93 -13.78 -7.53
CA SER A 27 -8.75 -13.18 -6.48
C SER A 27 -8.74 -11.64 -6.59
N VAL A 28 -7.56 -11.03 -6.74
CA VAL A 28 -7.43 -9.57 -6.92
C VAL A 28 -8.08 -9.11 -8.22
N ALA A 29 -7.73 -9.74 -9.36
CA ALA A 29 -8.27 -9.36 -10.67
C ALA A 29 -9.79 -9.54 -10.75
N SER A 30 -10.34 -10.55 -10.06
CA SER A 30 -11.77 -10.81 -10.05
C SER A 30 -12.56 -9.65 -9.48
N LEU A 31 -12.06 -8.96 -8.44
CA LEU A 31 -12.73 -7.82 -7.80
C LEU A 31 -12.96 -6.65 -8.77
N HIS A 32 -12.04 -6.46 -9.71
CA HIS A 32 -12.06 -5.35 -10.66
C HIS A 32 -12.54 -5.78 -12.06
N SER A 33 -12.98 -7.02 -12.21
CA SER A 33 -13.50 -7.53 -13.47
C SER A 33 -14.79 -6.82 -13.85
N PRO A 34 -15.00 -6.43 -15.13
CA PRO A 34 -16.29 -5.92 -15.58
C PRO A 34 -17.38 -7.01 -15.62
N PHE A 35 -16.99 -8.29 -15.65
CA PHE A 35 -17.89 -9.43 -15.71
C PHE A 35 -18.33 -9.88 -14.31
N SER A 36 -19.64 -9.86 -14.06
CA SER A 36 -20.24 -10.27 -12.78
C SER A 36 -19.95 -11.72 -12.42
N GLU A 37 -19.87 -12.62 -13.40
CA GLU A 37 -19.55 -14.04 -13.19
C GLU A 37 -18.16 -14.24 -12.56
N LEU A 38 -17.18 -13.44 -12.96
CA LEU A 38 -15.84 -13.49 -12.38
C LEU A 38 -15.82 -12.86 -10.99
N ARG A 39 -16.51 -11.72 -10.80
CA ARG A 39 -16.65 -11.10 -9.46
C ARG A 39 -17.33 -12.04 -8.46
N ALA A 40 -18.31 -12.82 -8.88
CA ALA A 40 -18.99 -13.80 -8.04
C ALA A 40 -18.06 -14.93 -7.53
N ARG A 41 -16.94 -15.20 -8.22
CA ARG A 41 -15.93 -16.18 -7.78
C ARG A 41 -14.93 -15.61 -6.76
N GLN A 42 -14.97 -14.30 -6.49
CA GLN A 42 -13.98 -13.63 -5.64
C GLN A 42 -13.89 -14.24 -4.25
N LEU A 43 -15.04 -14.57 -3.62
CA LEU A 43 -15.07 -15.16 -2.28
C LEU A 43 -14.42 -16.55 -2.25
N GLN A 44 -14.70 -17.38 -3.25
CA GLN A 44 -14.11 -18.71 -3.37
C GLN A 44 -12.59 -18.62 -3.58
N LEU A 45 -12.14 -17.71 -4.46
CA LEU A 45 -10.70 -17.50 -4.71
C LEU A 45 -10.00 -16.93 -3.48
N ARG A 46 -10.63 -16.01 -2.75
CA ARG A 46 -10.14 -15.51 -1.46
C ARG A 46 -9.99 -16.65 -0.45
N HIS A 47 -11.00 -17.52 -0.35
CA HIS A 47 -10.96 -18.64 0.58
C HIS A 47 -9.83 -19.62 0.23
N ASP A 48 -9.60 -19.90 -1.05
CA ASP A 48 -8.49 -20.76 -1.50
C ASP A 48 -7.13 -20.16 -1.12
N VAL A 49 -6.93 -18.85 -1.28
CA VAL A 49 -5.70 -18.18 -0.80
C VAL A 49 -5.52 -18.39 0.70
N LEU A 50 -6.56 -18.09 1.50
CA LEU A 50 -6.49 -18.19 2.96
C LEU A 50 -6.23 -19.62 3.44
N GLN A 51 -6.88 -20.62 2.84
CA GLN A 51 -6.67 -22.02 3.18
C GLN A 51 -5.23 -22.49 2.92
N ARG A 52 -4.57 -21.92 1.91
CA ARG A 52 -3.21 -22.29 1.54
C ARG A 52 -2.14 -21.51 2.30
N THR A 53 -2.45 -20.31 2.79
CA THR A 53 -1.49 -19.46 3.49
C THR A 53 -1.59 -19.56 5.01
N MET A 54 -2.79 -19.51 5.57
CA MET A 54 -3.01 -19.36 7.02
C MET A 54 -2.52 -20.53 7.87
N PRO A 55 -2.60 -21.81 7.43
CA PRO A 55 -2.07 -22.92 8.23
C PRO A 55 -0.57 -22.85 8.51
N TYR A 56 0.17 -22.08 7.71
CA TYR A 56 1.63 -21.92 7.81
C TYR A 56 2.03 -20.52 8.30
N ALA A 57 1.06 -19.73 8.77
CA ALA A 57 1.34 -18.40 9.32
C ALA A 57 1.99 -18.53 10.70
N PRO A 58 3.03 -17.72 10.98
CA PRO A 58 3.68 -17.71 12.29
C PRO A 58 2.78 -17.07 13.36
N ALA A 59 2.88 -17.57 14.58
CA ALA A 59 2.40 -16.87 15.77
C ALA A 59 3.41 -15.81 16.21
N THR A 60 4.71 -16.11 16.17
CA THR A 60 5.79 -15.19 16.58
C THR A 60 6.97 -15.19 15.60
N ALA A 61 7.86 -14.20 15.74
CA ALA A 61 9.06 -14.11 14.90
C ALA A 61 10.03 -15.28 15.12
N GLU A 62 10.00 -15.86 16.32
CA GLU A 62 10.91 -16.92 16.76
C GLU A 62 10.43 -18.33 16.37
N ASP A 63 9.26 -18.44 15.75
CA ASP A 63 8.74 -19.72 15.30
C ASP A 63 9.73 -20.39 14.32
N ASP A 64 9.72 -21.72 14.30
CA ASP A 64 10.54 -22.52 13.41
C ASP A 64 9.89 -22.65 12.03
N PHE A 65 10.67 -22.48 10.97
CA PHE A 65 10.19 -22.68 9.60
C PHE A 65 10.26 -24.15 9.19
N ASN A 66 9.12 -24.72 8.82
CA ASN A 66 9.07 -26.07 8.27
C ASN A 66 9.37 -26.03 6.75
N PRO A 67 10.52 -26.54 6.28
CA PRO A 67 10.84 -26.58 4.86
C PRO A 67 9.86 -27.46 4.06
N GLU A 68 9.22 -28.44 4.69
CA GLU A 68 8.21 -29.32 4.06
C GLU A 68 6.84 -28.67 3.90
N SER A 69 6.68 -27.41 4.31
CA SER A 69 5.40 -26.69 4.18
C SER A 69 4.97 -26.47 2.73
N GLY A 70 5.91 -26.58 1.78
CA GLY A 70 5.67 -26.24 0.37
C GLY A 70 5.59 -24.74 0.12
N ILE A 71 5.93 -23.90 1.11
CA ILE A 71 6.00 -22.45 0.95
C ILE A 71 7.31 -22.09 0.26
N GLY A 72 7.21 -21.64 -0.99
CA GLY A 72 8.33 -21.14 -1.77
C GLY A 72 8.15 -19.68 -2.19
N THR A 73 8.94 -19.28 -3.18
CA THR A 73 8.94 -17.91 -3.75
C THR A 73 7.56 -17.49 -4.25
N GLU A 74 6.85 -18.35 -4.95
CA GLU A 74 5.56 -18.01 -5.55
C GLU A 74 4.46 -17.87 -4.50
N GLU A 75 4.50 -18.68 -3.43
CA GLU A 75 3.57 -18.57 -2.29
C GLU A 75 3.77 -17.26 -1.55
N VAL A 76 5.03 -16.86 -1.33
CA VAL A 76 5.37 -15.57 -0.71
C VAL A 76 4.85 -14.42 -1.58
N VAL A 77 5.14 -14.42 -2.88
CA VAL A 77 4.69 -13.32 -3.76
C VAL A 77 3.16 -13.32 -3.93
N GLY A 78 2.53 -14.49 -4.04
CA GLY A 78 1.07 -14.61 -4.08
C GLY A 78 0.42 -14.04 -2.81
N ALA A 79 0.94 -14.37 -1.63
CA ALA A 79 0.50 -13.80 -0.37
C ALA A 79 0.67 -12.27 -0.33
N CYS A 80 1.77 -11.73 -0.87
CA CYS A 80 2.00 -10.29 -0.98
C CYS A 80 1.01 -9.61 -1.93
N ILE A 81 0.77 -10.19 -3.11
CA ILE A 81 -0.20 -9.67 -4.10
C ILE A 81 -1.57 -9.61 -3.45
N TRP A 82 -2.06 -10.72 -2.89
CA TRP A 82 -3.39 -10.75 -2.32
C TRP A 82 -3.56 -9.78 -1.14
N SER A 83 -2.61 -9.78 -0.20
CA SER A 83 -2.68 -8.90 0.97
C SER A 83 -2.54 -7.42 0.62
N THR A 84 -1.85 -7.05 -0.46
CA THR A 84 -1.70 -5.65 -0.89
C THR A 84 -3.02 -5.00 -1.31
N TYR A 85 -3.99 -5.80 -1.78
CA TYR A 85 -5.29 -5.36 -2.28
C TYR A 85 -6.46 -5.64 -1.33
N GLN A 86 -6.17 -6.21 -0.16
CA GLN A 86 -7.16 -6.45 0.88
C GLN A 86 -6.83 -5.60 2.11
N GLY A 87 -7.84 -5.03 2.77
CA GLY A 87 -7.68 -4.19 3.97
C GLY A 87 -8.16 -4.87 5.26
N SER A 88 -8.27 -6.21 5.25
CA SER A 88 -8.84 -6.97 6.36
C SER A 88 -7.77 -7.47 7.32
N GLU A 89 -8.18 -7.89 8.53
CA GLU A 89 -7.25 -8.46 9.50
C GLU A 89 -6.54 -9.72 8.97
N GLU A 90 -7.21 -10.52 8.14
CA GLU A 90 -6.58 -11.66 7.47
C GLU A 90 -5.51 -11.21 6.47
N ALA A 91 -5.71 -10.09 5.75
CA ALA A 91 -4.70 -9.53 4.86
C ALA A 91 -3.43 -9.16 5.63
N TRP A 92 -3.58 -8.55 6.81
CA TRP A 92 -2.44 -8.30 7.69
C TRP A 92 -1.75 -9.58 8.15
N LYS A 93 -2.50 -10.62 8.56
CA LYS A 93 -1.92 -11.92 8.97
C LYS A 93 -1.16 -12.59 7.81
N VAL A 94 -1.70 -12.55 6.60
CA VAL A 94 -1.07 -13.10 5.40
C VAL A 94 0.19 -12.32 5.02
N ALA A 95 0.16 -10.98 5.06
CA ALA A 95 1.35 -10.17 4.80
C ALA A 95 2.46 -10.43 5.85
N ARG A 96 2.08 -10.57 7.12
CA ARG A 96 2.99 -10.94 8.22
C ARG A 96 3.61 -12.32 8.00
N ALA A 97 2.81 -13.29 7.55
CA ALA A 97 3.30 -14.62 7.19
C ALA A 97 4.29 -14.55 6.03
N ALA A 98 3.97 -13.81 4.96
CA ALA A 98 4.86 -13.61 3.82
C ALA A 98 6.20 -12.97 4.22
N ARG A 99 6.19 -11.97 5.11
CA ARG A 99 7.43 -11.40 5.67
C ARG A 99 8.26 -12.47 6.36
N TRP A 100 7.66 -13.20 7.30
CA TRP A 100 8.38 -14.20 8.08
C TRP A 100 8.92 -15.33 7.20
N TRP A 101 8.12 -15.82 6.24
CA TRP A 101 8.57 -16.78 5.23
C TRP A 101 9.74 -16.22 4.44
N SER A 102 9.67 -14.99 3.93
CA SER A 102 10.77 -14.40 3.14
C SER A 102 12.10 -14.31 3.92
N GLU A 103 12.03 -14.13 5.24
CA GLU A 103 13.20 -14.04 6.12
C GLU A 103 13.74 -15.43 6.46
N LYS A 104 12.87 -16.38 6.85
CA LYS A 104 13.27 -17.72 7.29
C LYS A 104 13.57 -18.68 6.14
N TYR A 105 12.83 -18.56 5.03
CA TYR A 105 13.10 -19.25 3.77
C TYR A 105 14.42 -18.76 3.13
N SER A 106 14.90 -17.56 3.50
CA SER A 106 16.24 -17.09 3.17
C SER A 106 17.31 -17.83 3.99
N TYR A 107 17.40 -19.14 3.79
CA TYR A 107 18.57 -20.00 3.97
C TYR A 107 19.28 -19.92 5.33
N GLU A 108 18.82 -20.73 6.29
CA GLU A 108 19.70 -21.20 7.36
C GLU A 108 20.98 -21.78 6.73
N THR A 109 22.15 -21.25 7.07
CA THR A 109 23.41 -21.63 6.45
C THR A 109 23.75 -23.12 6.70
N GLY A 110 23.86 -23.93 5.65
CA GLY A 110 24.30 -25.33 5.73
C GLY A 110 24.29 -26.06 4.38
N PRO A 111 25.00 -27.20 4.23
CA PRO A 111 25.08 -27.97 2.97
C PRO A 111 23.76 -28.65 2.56
N HIS A 112 22.73 -28.66 3.42
CA HIS A 112 21.38 -29.19 3.14
C HIS A 112 20.29 -28.11 3.36
N ALA A 113 20.71 -26.85 3.44
CA ALA A 113 19.83 -25.71 3.66
C ALA A 113 18.78 -25.57 2.55
N GLY A 114 17.51 -25.67 2.91
CA GLY A 114 16.40 -25.49 1.99
C GLY A 114 16.14 -26.68 1.07
N LEU A 115 16.71 -27.87 1.34
CA LEU A 115 16.29 -29.11 0.69
C LEU A 115 15.22 -29.79 1.54
N THR A 116 14.04 -29.96 0.95
CA THR A 116 12.99 -30.82 1.48
C THR A 116 13.42 -32.29 1.45
N VAL A 117 12.87 -33.11 2.35
CA VAL A 117 13.03 -34.57 2.34
C VAL A 117 12.69 -35.10 0.95
N GLY A 118 11.63 -34.60 0.32
CA GLY A 118 11.21 -34.95 -1.04
C GLY A 118 12.25 -34.68 -2.12
N GLU A 119 13.02 -33.59 -2.00
CA GLU A 119 14.15 -33.27 -2.89
C GLU A 119 15.37 -34.15 -2.60
N ILE A 120 15.66 -34.42 -1.32
CA ILE A 120 16.76 -35.33 -0.91
C ILE A 120 16.53 -36.73 -1.48
N VAL A 121 15.28 -37.19 -1.53
CA VAL A 121 14.91 -38.50 -2.09
C VAL A 121 14.54 -38.46 -3.58
N ALA A 122 14.73 -37.32 -4.26
CA ALA A 122 14.48 -37.11 -5.69
C ALA A 122 13.04 -37.44 -6.16
N ILE A 123 12.05 -37.30 -5.28
CA ILE A 123 10.62 -37.46 -5.62
C ILE A 123 10.03 -36.13 -6.12
N LEU A 124 10.61 -35.00 -5.69
CA LEU A 124 10.20 -33.66 -6.11
C LEU A 124 11.03 -33.16 -7.30
N PRO A 125 10.47 -32.25 -8.13
CA PRO A 125 11.23 -31.57 -9.19
C PRO A 125 12.49 -30.89 -8.64
N PRO A 126 13.53 -30.71 -9.47
CA PRO A 126 14.76 -30.04 -9.03
C PRO A 126 14.47 -28.61 -8.56
N VAL A 127 15.19 -28.19 -7.51
CA VAL A 127 15.14 -26.84 -6.92
C VAL A 127 15.23 -25.77 -8.01
N ARG A 128 14.25 -24.86 -8.07
CA ARG A 128 14.34 -23.69 -8.97
C ARG A 128 15.55 -22.85 -8.55
N HIS A 129 16.45 -22.56 -9.48
CA HIS A 129 17.60 -21.70 -9.22
C HIS A 129 17.14 -20.24 -9.03
N VAL A 130 17.00 -19.81 -7.78
CA VAL A 130 16.66 -18.43 -7.41
C VAL A 130 17.94 -17.60 -7.29
N THR A 131 18.10 -16.56 -8.13
CA THR A 131 19.27 -15.69 -8.09
C THR A 131 19.26 -14.79 -6.85
N MET A 132 20.41 -14.18 -6.51
CA MET A 132 20.45 -13.19 -5.41
C MET A 132 19.52 -12.00 -5.66
N GLN A 133 19.37 -11.56 -6.91
CA GLN A 133 18.44 -10.49 -7.27
C GLN A 133 17.01 -10.88 -6.98
N ASP A 134 16.60 -12.10 -7.33
CA ASP A 134 15.24 -12.57 -7.09
C ASP A 134 14.94 -12.67 -5.60
N ARG A 135 15.89 -13.17 -4.80
CA ARG A 135 15.78 -13.19 -3.33
C ARG A 135 15.53 -11.80 -2.76
N VAL A 136 16.30 -10.81 -3.21
CA VAL A 136 16.14 -9.42 -2.78
C VAL A 136 14.77 -8.86 -3.20
N ARG A 137 14.30 -9.14 -4.42
CA ARG A 137 12.97 -8.68 -4.87
C ARG A 137 11.85 -9.29 -4.04
N ILE A 138 11.92 -10.58 -3.75
CA ILE A 138 10.93 -11.29 -2.92
C ILE A 138 10.94 -10.73 -1.51
N TRP A 139 12.13 -10.54 -0.93
CA TRP A 139 12.30 -9.95 0.40
C TRP A 139 11.68 -8.54 0.46
N LEU A 140 12.01 -7.67 -0.50
CA LEU A 140 11.48 -6.30 -0.56
C LEU A 140 9.96 -6.27 -0.78
N THR A 141 9.43 -7.20 -1.55
CA THR A 141 8.00 -7.37 -1.81
C THR A 141 7.24 -7.74 -0.53
N ALA A 142 7.74 -8.73 0.21
CA ALA A 142 7.17 -9.13 1.49
C ALA A 142 7.32 -8.07 2.58
N PHE A 143 8.47 -7.40 2.61
CA PHE A 143 8.72 -6.25 3.48
C PHE A 143 7.72 -5.12 3.21
N LEU A 144 7.50 -4.76 1.95
CA LEU A 144 6.55 -3.71 1.57
C LEU A 144 5.10 -4.08 1.94
N ALA A 145 4.67 -5.30 1.59
CA ALA A 145 3.31 -5.76 1.85
C ALA A 145 2.98 -5.75 3.35
N GLU A 146 3.89 -6.24 4.19
CA GLU A 146 3.70 -6.21 5.64
C GLU A 146 3.64 -4.77 6.16
N LEU A 147 4.59 -3.91 5.79
CA LEU A 147 4.62 -2.54 6.31
C LEU A 147 3.39 -1.73 5.91
N HIS A 148 2.86 -1.93 4.69
CA HIS A 148 1.58 -1.35 4.30
C HIS A 148 0.42 -1.85 5.16
N GLN A 149 0.35 -3.15 5.47
CA GLN A 149 -0.69 -3.69 6.33
C GLN A 149 -0.54 -3.23 7.78
N CYS A 150 0.67 -3.16 8.31
CA CYS A 150 0.98 -2.55 9.61
C CYS A 150 0.55 -1.08 9.65
N GLU A 151 0.77 -0.34 8.56
CA GLU A 151 0.32 1.04 8.39
C GLU A 151 -1.21 1.14 8.47
N ILE A 152 -1.94 0.37 7.67
CA ILE A 152 -3.41 0.35 7.65
C ILE A 152 -4.00 -0.02 9.02
N HIS A 153 -3.43 -1.03 9.69
CA HIS A 153 -4.00 -1.60 10.91
C HIS A 153 -3.44 -1.04 12.21
N GLY A 154 -2.46 -0.13 12.17
CA GLY A 154 -1.87 0.40 13.39
C GLY A 154 -1.03 -0.62 14.18
N LYS A 155 -0.36 -1.56 13.50
CA LYS A 155 0.36 -2.68 14.13
C LYS A 155 1.87 -2.61 13.87
N GLU A 156 2.64 -3.27 14.74
CA GLU A 156 4.10 -3.39 14.61
C GLU A 156 4.49 -4.55 13.65
N PRO A 157 5.60 -4.40 12.91
CA PRO A 157 6.12 -5.46 12.04
C PRO A 157 6.58 -6.69 12.83
N ILE A 158 6.57 -7.88 12.21
CA ILE A 158 7.05 -9.13 12.84
C ILE A 158 8.57 -9.19 12.93
N MET A 159 9.25 -8.64 11.93
CA MET A 159 10.72 -8.63 11.84
C MET A 159 11.29 -7.25 12.11
N GLN A 160 12.60 -7.20 12.38
CA GLN A 160 13.32 -5.95 12.53
C GLN A 160 13.27 -5.11 11.25
N LEU A 161 13.19 -3.79 11.43
CA LEU A 161 13.22 -2.83 10.34
C LEU A 161 14.64 -2.67 9.84
N ILE A 162 14.84 -2.96 8.55
CA ILE A 162 16.11 -2.82 7.85
C ILE A 162 15.90 -1.82 6.72
N ASP A 163 16.85 -0.89 6.54
CA ASP A 163 16.74 0.13 5.50
C ASP A 163 16.87 -0.49 4.10
N PRO A 164 15.81 -0.45 3.25
CA PRO A 164 15.81 -1.09 1.94
C PRO A 164 16.86 -0.53 0.96
N ALA A 165 17.38 0.68 1.17
CA ALA A 165 18.36 1.27 0.26
C ALA A 165 19.65 0.45 0.16
N GLN A 166 20.01 -0.32 1.19
CA GLN A 166 21.22 -1.15 1.18
C GLN A 166 21.18 -2.24 0.08
N TYR A 167 19.97 -2.63 -0.35
CA TYR A 167 19.78 -3.64 -1.38
C TYR A 167 19.86 -3.11 -2.81
N SER A 168 19.95 -1.78 -2.99
CA SER A 168 20.01 -1.15 -4.32
C SER A 168 21.17 -1.66 -5.17
N GLN A 169 22.33 -1.93 -4.55
CA GLN A 169 23.50 -2.46 -5.26
C GLN A 169 23.30 -3.91 -5.71
N ALA A 170 22.61 -4.73 -4.89
CA ALA A 170 22.34 -6.12 -5.21
C ALA A 170 21.40 -6.28 -6.43
N LEU A 171 20.52 -5.29 -6.66
CA LEU A 171 19.60 -5.26 -7.80
C LEU A 171 20.20 -4.67 -9.09
N MET A 172 21.46 -4.22 -9.06
CA MET A 172 22.12 -3.72 -10.26
C MET A 172 22.53 -4.89 -11.16
N SER A 173 22.16 -4.82 -12.45
CA SER A 173 22.59 -5.79 -13.45
C SER A 173 23.83 -5.29 -14.19
N SER A 174 24.84 -6.15 -14.37
CA SER A 174 25.95 -5.90 -15.30
C SER A 174 25.43 -6.13 -16.72
N SER A 175 25.23 -5.06 -17.49
CA SER A 175 24.89 -5.20 -18.92
C SER A 175 26.09 -5.78 -19.66
N SER A 176 25.90 -6.93 -20.32
CA SER A 176 26.90 -7.65 -21.11
C SER A 176 27.26 -6.96 -22.44
N ASP A 177 26.62 -5.83 -22.75
CA ASP A 177 26.86 -5.11 -24.01
C ASP A 177 28.14 -4.28 -23.93
N ASN A 178 29.08 -4.67 -24.80
CA ASN A 178 30.48 -4.26 -24.90
C ASN A 178 30.72 -2.77 -25.28
N SER A 179 29.90 -1.85 -24.81
CA SER A 179 30.16 -0.41 -24.94
C SER A 179 29.71 0.33 -23.69
N SER A 180 30.69 0.58 -22.80
CA SER A 180 30.60 1.22 -21.49
C SER A 180 29.90 0.38 -20.40
N ASN A 181 30.69 -0.08 -19.41
CA ASN A 181 30.25 -0.68 -18.15
C ASN A 181 29.28 0.25 -17.40
N LYS A 182 28.01 0.27 -17.78
CA LYS A 182 26.94 0.92 -17.02
C LYS A 182 26.08 -0.17 -16.41
N THR A 183 26.32 -0.43 -15.13
CA THR A 183 25.35 -1.11 -14.28
C THR A 183 24.06 -0.29 -14.31
N LYS A 184 22.95 -0.91 -14.71
CA LYS A 184 21.63 -0.26 -14.76
C LYS A 184 20.65 -1.05 -13.91
N MET A 185 19.92 -0.32 -13.06
CA MET A 185 18.79 -0.85 -12.31
C MET A 185 17.54 -0.74 -13.19
N THR A 186 16.68 -1.76 -13.18
CA THR A 186 15.42 -1.72 -13.93
C THR A 186 14.45 -0.70 -13.29
N LYS A 187 13.44 -0.23 -14.04
CA LYS A 187 12.41 0.66 -13.47
C LYS A 187 11.61 -0.03 -12.37
N GLN A 188 11.35 -1.33 -12.54
CA GLN A 188 10.67 -2.18 -11.57
C GLN A 188 11.43 -2.24 -10.25
N ASP A 189 12.73 -2.57 -10.30
CA ASP A 189 13.62 -2.62 -9.14
C ASP A 189 13.75 -1.24 -8.47
N ALA A 190 13.88 -0.17 -9.26
CA ALA A 190 13.92 1.20 -8.74
C ALA A 190 12.63 1.59 -8.00
N GLY A 191 11.48 1.20 -8.55
CA GLY A 191 10.17 1.38 -7.93
C GLY A 191 10.05 0.58 -6.64
N LEU A 192 10.41 -0.71 -6.67
CA LEU A 192 10.33 -1.59 -5.50
C LEU A 192 11.17 -1.05 -4.33
N VAL A 193 12.43 -0.66 -4.57
CA VAL A 193 13.29 -0.04 -3.56
C VAL A 193 12.66 1.25 -3.03
N PHE A 194 12.09 2.09 -3.90
CA PHE A 194 11.42 3.32 -3.49
C PHE A 194 10.23 3.05 -2.58
N TYR A 195 9.29 2.19 -2.99
CA TYR A 195 8.10 1.87 -2.19
C TYR A 195 8.49 1.25 -0.86
N SER A 196 9.39 0.27 -0.84
CA SER A 196 9.89 -0.34 0.40
C SER A 196 10.55 0.69 1.31
N ARG A 197 11.35 1.62 0.77
CA ARG A 197 12.02 2.66 1.56
C ARG A 197 11.03 3.66 2.14
N VAL A 198 10.01 4.08 1.38
CA VAL A 198 8.94 4.93 1.90
C VAL A 198 8.21 4.24 3.04
N ALA A 199 7.82 2.97 2.86
CA ALA A 199 7.17 2.18 3.90
C ALA A 199 8.04 2.04 5.17
N TYR A 200 9.36 1.81 5.01
CA TYR A 200 10.33 1.79 6.10
C TYR A 200 10.37 3.12 6.87
N LEU A 201 10.45 4.26 6.16
CA LEU A 201 10.47 5.57 6.79
C LEU A 201 9.19 5.84 7.58
N LEU A 202 8.02 5.48 7.01
CA LEU A 202 6.73 5.62 7.69
C LEU A 202 6.63 4.73 8.93
N ALA A 203 7.11 3.48 8.88
CA ALA A 203 7.16 2.58 10.03
C ALA A 203 8.07 3.14 11.13
N ARG A 204 9.26 3.64 10.76
CA ARG A 204 10.22 4.24 11.71
C ARG A 204 9.63 5.44 12.45
N THR A 205 8.87 6.29 11.75
CA THR A 205 8.20 7.43 12.39
C THR A 205 7.17 7.05 13.45
N ARG A 206 6.59 5.84 13.39
CA ARG A 206 5.67 5.35 14.43
C ARG A 206 6.41 4.90 15.68
N THR A 207 7.58 4.29 15.52
CA THR A 207 8.40 3.83 16.64
C THR A 207 9.07 4.99 17.39
N GLU A 208 9.36 6.10 16.71
CA GLU A 208 10.08 7.26 17.28
C GLU A 208 9.15 8.26 18.01
N GLN A 209 8.10 7.78 18.67
CA GLN A 209 7.02 8.58 19.28
C GLN A 209 7.53 9.82 20.04
N GLY A 210 6.89 10.97 19.79
CA GLY A 210 6.92 12.11 20.71
C GLY A 210 7.38 13.45 20.14
N ASP A 211 7.87 13.53 18.90
CA ASP A 211 8.33 14.80 18.31
C ASP A 211 7.82 15.08 16.87
N PRO A 212 6.91 16.06 16.67
CA PRO A 212 6.41 16.43 15.36
C PRO A 212 7.50 17.05 14.46
N ASP A 213 8.55 17.66 15.03
CA ASP A 213 9.67 18.17 14.23
C ASP A 213 10.44 17.03 13.54
N ARG A 214 10.55 15.86 14.19
CA ARG A 214 11.08 14.63 13.57
C ARG A 214 10.18 14.11 12.46
N LEU A 215 8.86 14.20 12.62
CA LEU A 215 7.92 13.85 11.54
C LEU A 215 8.11 14.78 10.34
N VAL A 216 8.23 16.09 10.56
CA VAL A 216 8.53 17.05 9.48
C VAL A 216 9.87 16.71 8.83
N GLN A 217 10.90 16.34 9.59
CA GLN A 217 12.16 15.88 9.01
C GLN A 217 12.01 14.59 8.19
N ALA A 218 11.20 13.62 8.64
CA ALA A 218 10.92 12.39 7.89
C ALA A 218 10.26 12.68 6.53
N THR A 219 9.46 13.75 6.40
CA THR A 219 8.92 14.16 5.09
C THR A 219 10.03 14.54 4.09
N ARG A 220 11.14 15.10 4.59
CA ARG A 220 12.31 15.43 3.77
C ARG A 220 13.05 14.16 3.35
N ASP A 221 13.14 13.17 4.23
CA ASP A 221 13.73 11.87 3.91
C ASP A 221 12.91 11.13 2.84
N VAL A 222 11.58 11.19 2.92
CA VAL A 222 10.67 10.67 1.87
C VAL A 222 10.89 11.42 0.55
N THR A 223 10.97 12.75 0.60
CA THR A 223 11.24 13.59 -0.59
C THR A 223 12.61 13.28 -1.20
N ALA A 224 13.65 13.06 -0.37
CA ALA A 224 14.98 12.71 -0.83
C ALA A 224 15.02 11.33 -1.50
N SER A 225 14.27 10.36 -0.96
CA SER A 225 14.09 9.05 -1.59
C SER A 225 13.43 9.19 -2.96
N TRP A 226 12.36 9.98 -3.06
CA TRP A 226 11.69 10.27 -4.33
C TRP A 226 12.63 10.93 -5.34
N CYS A 227 13.36 11.99 -4.95
CA CYS A 227 14.35 12.64 -5.83
C CYS A 227 15.41 11.66 -6.35
N SER A 228 15.92 10.79 -5.47
CA SER A 228 16.94 9.79 -5.82
C SER A 228 16.39 8.78 -6.84
N THR A 229 15.17 8.28 -6.62
CA THR A 229 14.50 7.37 -7.55
C THR A 229 14.18 8.06 -8.88
N ARG A 230 13.69 9.30 -8.87
CA ARG A 230 13.44 10.10 -10.08
C ARG A 230 14.72 10.32 -10.87
N ALA A 231 15.86 10.53 -10.23
CA ALA A 231 17.15 10.64 -10.91
C ALA A 231 17.55 9.34 -11.63
N VAL A 232 17.25 8.17 -11.03
CA VAL A 232 17.46 6.87 -11.68
C VAL A 232 16.53 6.71 -12.88
N LEU A 233 15.25 7.04 -12.74
CA LEU A 233 14.24 6.88 -13.80
C LEU A 233 14.40 7.88 -14.95
N ALA A 234 14.84 9.11 -14.67
CA ALA A 234 15.06 10.17 -15.66
C ALA A 234 16.21 9.86 -16.64
N SER A 235 17.03 8.83 -16.37
CA SER A 235 18.08 8.37 -17.27
C SER A 235 17.57 7.62 -18.52
N ASP A 236 16.25 7.42 -18.63
CA ASP A 236 15.56 6.85 -19.79
C ASP A 236 14.76 7.95 -20.54
N PRO A 237 15.33 8.55 -21.60
CA PRO A 237 14.76 9.74 -22.26
C PRO A 237 13.49 9.48 -23.07
N GLU A 238 13.06 8.24 -23.29
CA GLU A 238 11.89 7.92 -24.14
C GLU A 238 10.58 7.67 -23.40
N LYS A 239 10.53 7.74 -22.06
CA LYS A 239 9.37 7.23 -21.31
C LYS A 239 9.01 8.05 -20.07
N ARG A 240 8.24 9.14 -20.25
CA ARG A 240 7.28 9.59 -19.22
C ARG A 240 6.12 8.61 -19.25
N ASP A 241 6.21 7.57 -18.45
CA ASP A 241 5.24 6.47 -18.41
C ASP A 241 4.35 6.56 -17.17
N VAL A 242 3.23 5.83 -17.11
CA VAL A 242 2.31 5.76 -15.97
C VAL A 242 3.03 5.40 -14.66
N TYR A 243 4.16 4.70 -14.76
CA TYR A 243 5.05 4.37 -13.66
C TYR A 243 5.56 5.60 -12.88
N ASP A 244 5.82 6.71 -13.60
CA ASP A 244 6.28 7.96 -13.01
C ASP A 244 5.20 8.59 -12.12
N HIS A 245 3.96 8.61 -12.62
CA HIS A 245 2.82 9.16 -11.88
C HIS A 245 2.48 8.34 -10.63
N THR A 246 2.70 7.03 -10.65
CA THR A 246 2.51 6.19 -9.47
C THR A 246 3.54 6.51 -8.39
N ILE A 247 4.80 6.69 -8.77
CA ILE A 247 5.86 7.09 -7.82
C ILE A 247 5.56 8.47 -7.23
N ASP A 248 5.11 9.41 -8.06
CA ASP A 248 4.68 10.74 -7.62
C ASP A 248 3.50 10.66 -6.65
N LEU A 249 2.48 9.84 -6.97
CA LEU A 249 1.31 9.64 -6.11
C LEU A 249 1.70 9.05 -4.76
N HIS A 250 2.53 8.00 -4.77
CA HIS A 250 2.98 7.35 -3.54
C HIS A 250 3.82 8.29 -2.67
N HIS A 251 4.72 9.07 -3.27
CA HIS A 251 5.44 10.13 -2.56
C HIS A 251 4.49 11.14 -1.92
N ILE A 252 3.54 11.68 -2.68
CA ILE A 252 2.65 12.75 -2.20
C ILE A 252 1.77 12.25 -1.06
N LEU A 253 1.16 11.08 -1.22
CA LEU A 253 0.27 10.50 -0.20
C LEU A 253 1.03 10.06 1.05
N ALA A 254 2.21 9.46 0.93
CA ALA A 254 3.03 9.10 2.08
C ALA A 254 3.50 10.35 2.84
N LYS A 255 3.92 11.40 2.11
CA LYS A 255 4.28 12.70 2.69
C LYS A 255 3.09 13.34 3.42
N ALA A 256 1.91 13.35 2.81
CA ALA A 256 0.68 13.83 3.44
C ALA A 256 0.37 13.05 4.72
N CYS A 257 0.46 11.72 4.71
CA CYS A 257 0.24 10.89 5.90
C CYS A 257 1.14 11.30 7.08
N VAL A 258 2.43 11.51 6.83
CA VAL A 258 3.38 11.95 7.88
C VAL A 258 3.05 13.37 8.37
N LEU A 259 2.70 14.30 7.47
CA LEU A 259 2.29 15.66 7.84
C LEU A 259 1.00 15.69 8.65
N ILE A 260 0.01 14.86 8.31
CA ILE A 260 -1.25 14.74 9.05
C ILE A 260 -0.97 14.31 10.50
N ARG A 261 -0.07 13.33 10.71
CA ARG A 261 0.36 12.93 12.06
C ARG A 261 1.06 14.08 12.80
N ALA A 262 1.95 14.81 12.12
CA ALA A 262 2.63 15.96 12.69
C ALA A 262 1.64 17.05 13.13
N CYS A 263 0.66 17.37 12.28
CA CYS A 263 -0.43 18.31 12.58
C CYS A 263 -1.20 17.89 13.83
N ARG A 264 -1.60 16.62 13.93
CA ARG A 264 -2.31 16.08 15.12
C ARG A 264 -1.48 16.21 16.39
N MET A 265 -0.18 15.90 16.33
CA MET A 265 0.72 16.05 17.48
C MET A 265 0.94 17.51 17.88
N TYR A 266 1.08 18.42 16.92
CA TYR A 266 1.17 19.86 17.22
C TYR A 266 -0.12 20.38 17.86
N GLU A 267 -1.28 19.93 17.38
CA GLU A 267 -2.58 20.27 17.95
C GLU A 267 -2.71 19.80 19.41
N GLU A 268 -2.35 18.54 19.69
CA GLU A 268 -2.31 18.00 21.06
C GLU A 268 -1.36 18.80 21.96
N ARG A 269 -0.20 19.25 21.45
CA ARG A 269 0.73 20.10 22.19
C ARG A 269 0.15 21.49 22.48
N ILE A 270 -0.63 22.07 21.57
CA ILE A 270 -1.24 23.41 21.78
C ILE A 270 -2.30 23.33 22.87
N SER A 271 -3.17 22.32 22.82
CA SER A 271 -4.24 22.10 23.81
C SER A 271 -3.71 21.93 25.24
N ASN A 272 -2.45 21.52 25.41
CA ASN A 272 -1.82 21.23 26.70
C ASN A 272 -0.92 22.36 27.27
N LYS A 273 -0.73 23.51 26.59
CA LYS A 273 0.21 24.57 27.01
C LYS A 273 -0.46 25.81 27.62
N ILE A 274 0.27 26.47 28.56
CA ILE A 274 -0.09 27.76 29.19
C ILE A 274 0.51 28.94 28.39
N GLN A 275 -0.23 30.06 28.34
CA GLN A 275 -0.14 31.30 27.52
C GLN A 275 1.20 31.78 26.91
N GLY A 276 2.39 31.45 27.44
CA GLY A 276 3.67 32.00 26.96
C GLY A 276 4.34 31.24 25.81
N GLU A 277 4.29 29.90 25.81
CA GLU A 277 4.88 29.05 24.75
C GLU A 277 3.92 28.80 23.57
N VAL A 278 2.73 29.38 23.65
CA VAL A 278 1.60 29.14 22.74
C VAL A 278 1.87 29.76 21.36
N SER A 279 2.54 30.92 21.28
CA SER A 279 2.77 31.63 20.02
C SER A 279 3.67 30.85 19.03
N ALA A 280 4.79 30.30 19.49
CA ALA A 280 5.70 29.53 18.64
C ALA A 280 5.08 28.17 18.24
N ALA A 281 4.38 27.51 19.16
CA ALA A 281 3.68 26.25 18.87
C ALA A 281 2.55 26.44 17.85
N ILE A 282 1.78 27.53 17.96
CA ILE A 282 0.75 27.90 16.98
C ILE A 282 1.39 28.18 15.61
N ALA A 283 2.48 28.94 15.54
CA ALA A 283 3.16 29.22 14.27
C ALA A 283 3.66 27.92 13.59
N ALA A 284 4.24 27.00 14.36
CA ALA A 284 4.68 25.70 13.85
C ALA A 284 3.49 24.85 13.35
N TYR A 285 2.40 24.80 14.11
CA TYR A 285 1.17 24.11 13.72
C TYR A 285 0.56 24.69 12.43
N VAL A 286 0.47 26.01 12.32
CA VAL A 286 -0.08 26.68 11.12
C VAL A 286 0.78 26.38 9.89
N GLY A 287 2.11 26.52 10.01
CA GLY A 287 3.03 26.21 8.89
C GLY A 287 2.98 24.74 8.47
N CYS A 288 2.92 23.82 9.44
CA CYS A 288 2.74 22.39 9.17
C CYS A 288 1.39 22.12 8.48
N SER A 289 0.31 22.74 8.97
CA SER A 289 -1.05 22.57 8.42
C SER A 289 -1.18 23.10 7.00
N GLN A 290 -0.59 24.26 6.68
CA GLN A 290 -0.55 24.79 5.32
C GLN A 290 0.23 23.86 4.38
N THR A 291 1.38 23.35 4.81
CA THR A 291 2.18 22.40 4.02
C THR A 291 1.41 21.09 3.81
N CYS A 292 0.71 20.62 4.85
CA CYS A 292 -0.13 19.43 4.81
C CYS A 292 -1.32 19.61 3.86
N GLN A 293 -2.03 20.73 3.96
CA GLN A 293 -3.14 21.10 3.09
C GLN A 293 -2.71 21.10 1.63
N GLN A 294 -1.61 21.79 1.30
CA GLN A 294 -1.08 21.84 -0.06
C GLN A 294 -0.75 20.43 -0.57
N THR A 295 -0.06 19.62 0.24
CA THR A 295 0.32 18.25 -0.14
C THR A 295 -0.91 17.36 -0.38
N CYS A 296 -1.93 17.44 0.49
CA CYS A 296 -3.19 16.72 0.31
C CYS A 296 -3.92 17.18 -0.97
N MET A 297 -3.99 18.48 -1.22
CA MET A 297 -4.60 19.05 -2.42
C MET A 297 -3.87 18.61 -3.70
N ASP A 298 -2.55 18.58 -3.69
CA ASP A 298 -1.74 18.09 -4.82
C ASP A 298 -2.03 16.60 -5.10
N GLY A 299 -2.18 15.78 -4.04
CA GLY A 299 -2.56 14.38 -4.15
C GLY A 299 -3.95 14.19 -4.78
N ILE A 300 -4.95 14.92 -4.30
CA ILE A 300 -6.32 14.89 -4.85
C ILE A 300 -6.34 15.36 -6.31
N LYS A 301 -5.61 16.43 -6.64
CA LYS A 301 -5.49 16.94 -8.01
C LYS A 301 -4.80 15.93 -8.93
N LEU A 302 -3.78 15.22 -8.45
CA LEU A 302 -3.08 14.18 -9.23
C LEU A 302 -4.00 12.98 -9.53
N LEU A 303 -4.81 12.56 -8.54
CA LEU A 303 -5.79 11.48 -8.70
C LEU A 303 -6.92 11.82 -9.69
N LEU A 304 -7.31 13.09 -9.75
CA LEU A 304 -8.32 13.60 -10.69
C LEU A 304 -7.75 14.00 -12.07
N SER A 305 -6.43 14.10 -12.20
CA SER A 305 -5.79 14.53 -13.44
C SER A 305 -6.03 13.50 -14.55
N PRO A 306 -6.56 13.89 -15.71
CA PRO A 306 -6.77 12.95 -16.82
C PRO A 306 -5.43 12.48 -17.43
N GLN A 307 -4.33 13.18 -17.18
CA GLN A 307 -3.01 12.83 -17.71
C GLN A 307 -2.35 11.67 -16.96
N THR A 308 -2.78 11.37 -15.73
CA THR A 308 -2.12 10.37 -14.87
C THR A 308 -2.68 8.96 -15.06
N GLY A 309 -3.88 8.84 -15.61
CA GLY A 309 -4.57 7.55 -15.79
C GLY A 309 -5.25 7.01 -14.52
N PHE A 310 -5.14 7.69 -13.38
CA PHE A 310 -5.79 7.24 -12.13
C PHE A 310 -7.31 7.38 -12.17
N ALA A 311 -7.82 8.46 -12.77
CA ALA A 311 -9.24 8.63 -12.95
C ALA A 311 -9.80 7.47 -13.80
N SER A 312 -10.87 6.81 -13.30
CA SER A 312 -11.45 5.55 -13.81
C SER A 312 -10.74 4.26 -13.37
N ASN A 313 -9.70 4.35 -12.53
CA ASN A 313 -8.96 3.20 -11.99
C ASN A 313 -8.62 3.34 -10.49
N LEU A 314 -9.27 4.26 -9.79
CA LEU A 314 -9.11 4.49 -8.35
C LEU A 314 -9.47 3.25 -7.54
N ALA A 315 -10.51 2.51 -7.96
CA ALA A 315 -10.89 1.27 -7.30
C ALA A 315 -9.86 0.14 -7.44
N ALA A 316 -8.98 0.20 -8.45
CA ALA A 316 -7.95 -0.82 -8.69
C ALA A 316 -6.59 -0.47 -8.03
N LEU A 317 -6.56 0.53 -7.14
CA LEU A 317 -5.37 0.88 -6.40
C LEU A 317 -5.18 -0.08 -5.21
N PRO A 318 -3.92 -0.36 -4.79
CA PRO A 318 -3.64 -1.05 -3.54
C PRO A 318 -4.31 -0.43 -2.30
N SER A 319 -4.61 -1.26 -1.29
CA SER A 319 -5.29 -0.88 -0.03
C SER A 319 -4.64 0.32 0.66
N ILE A 320 -3.32 0.44 0.59
CA ILE A 320 -2.58 1.54 1.20
C ILE A 320 -2.98 2.92 0.63
N TYR A 321 -3.27 2.98 -0.67
CA TYR A 321 -3.71 4.23 -1.30
C TYR A 321 -5.12 4.58 -0.83
N HIS A 322 -6.03 3.61 -0.74
CA HIS A 322 -7.37 3.85 -0.20
C HIS A 322 -7.31 4.43 1.22
N PHE A 323 -6.42 3.89 2.05
CA PHE A 323 -6.16 4.39 3.39
C PHE A 323 -5.62 5.83 3.41
N TRP A 324 -4.58 6.14 2.64
CA TRP A 324 -4.02 7.50 2.60
C TRP A 324 -4.94 8.53 1.91
N MET A 325 -5.65 8.15 0.85
CA MET A 325 -6.62 9.01 0.18
C MET A 325 -7.74 9.42 1.13
N ALA A 326 -8.27 8.47 1.92
CA ALA A 326 -9.28 8.76 2.93
C ALA A 326 -8.74 9.73 4.00
N GLN A 327 -7.50 9.54 4.47
CA GLN A 327 -6.86 10.46 5.42
C GLN A 327 -6.68 11.87 4.83
N CYS A 328 -6.24 11.98 3.57
CA CYS A 328 -6.08 13.27 2.91
C CYS A 328 -7.41 14.00 2.77
N ALA A 329 -8.46 13.31 2.31
CA ALA A 329 -9.80 13.88 2.18
C ALA A 329 -10.36 14.30 3.54
N MET A 330 -10.25 13.45 4.57
CA MET A 330 -10.69 13.78 5.93
C MET A 330 -9.97 14.99 6.49
N PHE A 331 -8.64 15.05 6.39
CA PHE A 331 -7.87 16.20 6.85
C PHE A 331 -8.33 17.50 6.18
N LEU A 332 -8.52 17.49 4.86
CA LEU A 332 -9.02 18.65 4.13
C LEU A 332 -10.43 19.08 4.54
N ILE A 333 -11.32 18.12 4.81
CA ILE A 333 -12.67 18.40 5.32
C ILE A 333 -12.63 18.96 6.74
N GLU A 334 -11.78 18.41 7.62
CA GLU A 334 -11.59 18.88 9.00
C GLU A 334 -11.14 20.36 9.04
N LEU A 335 -10.26 20.79 8.12
CA LEU A 335 -9.85 22.19 8.01
C LEU A 335 -11.02 23.14 7.67
N CYS A 336 -12.09 22.61 7.06
CA CYS A 336 -13.28 23.37 6.67
C CYS A 336 -14.37 23.39 7.76
N MET A 337 -14.23 22.62 8.85
CA MET A 337 -15.23 22.53 9.91
C MET A 337 -15.35 23.83 10.71
N VAL A 338 -16.58 24.13 11.19
CA VAL A 338 -16.88 25.35 11.97
C VAL A 338 -16.06 25.40 13.27
N ASP A 339 -15.84 24.24 13.91
CA ASP A 339 -15.11 24.13 15.18
C ASP A 339 -13.62 24.53 15.05
N ARG A 340 -13.10 24.65 13.83
CA ARG A 340 -11.74 25.12 13.50
C ARG A 340 -11.72 26.58 13.04
N LEU A 341 -12.59 27.41 13.64
CA LEU A 341 -12.84 28.82 13.33
C LEU A 341 -11.60 29.66 12.94
N PRO A 342 -10.47 29.64 13.67
CA PRO A 342 -9.31 30.46 13.32
C PRO A 342 -8.68 30.09 11.97
N TYR A 343 -8.63 28.79 11.65
CA TYR A 343 -8.06 28.31 10.39
C TYR A 343 -9.06 28.47 9.24
N ARG A 344 -10.33 28.14 9.49
CA ARG A 344 -11.42 28.32 8.53
C ARG A 344 -11.56 29.77 8.06
N LEU A 345 -11.45 30.75 8.97
CA LEU A 345 -11.48 32.17 8.60
C LEU A 345 -10.31 32.55 7.69
N GLY A 346 -9.11 32.02 7.95
CA GLY A 346 -7.95 32.20 7.05
C GLY A 346 -8.23 31.65 5.65
N LEU A 347 -8.76 30.42 5.56
CA LEU A 347 -9.14 29.79 4.29
C LEU A 347 -10.22 30.57 3.54
N LEU A 348 -11.20 31.13 4.25
CA LEU A 348 -12.27 31.96 3.68
C LEU A 348 -11.71 33.25 3.08
N VAL A 349 -10.83 33.96 3.81
CA VAL A 349 -10.21 35.20 3.31
C VAL A 349 -9.34 34.95 2.08
N GLU A 350 -8.66 33.80 2.03
CA GLU A 350 -7.81 33.40 0.90
C GLU A 350 -8.58 32.75 -0.26
N GLY A 351 -9.90 32.54 -0.13
CA GLY A 351 -10.73 31.87 -1.16
C GLY A 351 -10.42 30.37 -1.34
N GLN A 352 -9.70 29.76 -0.39
CA GLN A 352 -9.26 28.36 -0.47
C GLN A 352 -10.34 27.38 -0.01
N LEU A 353 -11.30 27.82 0.80
CA LEU A 353 -12.39 26.96 1.31
C LEU A 353 -13.18 26.33 0.14
N ASP A 354 -13.63 27.16 -0.79
CA ASP A 354 -14.41 26.72 -1.96
C ASP A 354 -13.59 25.81 -2.87
N GLU A 355 -12.28 26.08 -2.99
CA GLU A 355 -11.38 25.22 -3.77
C GLU A 355 -11.26 23.83 -3.17
N ILE A 356 -11.04 23.74 -1.85
CA ILE A 356 -10.95 22.46 -1.14
C ILE A 356 -12.24 21.68 -1.29
N LEU A 357 -13.39 22.28 -0.94
CA LEU A 357 -14.69 21.61 -0.97
C LEU A 357 -15.07 21.14 -2.38
N ARG A 358 -14.73 21.92 -3.41
CA ARG A 358 -14.95 21.54 -4.81
C ARG A 358 -14.04 20.38 -5.23
N ALA A 359 -12.75 20.45 -4.94
CA ALA A 359 -11.79 19.40 -5.32
C ALA A 359 -12.08 18.07 -4.62
N VAL A 360 -12.28 18.10 -3.29
CA VAL A 360 -12.60 16.90 -2.50
C VAL A 360 -13.94 16.32 -2.95
N GLY A 361 -14.94 17.14 -3.24
CA GLY A 361 -16.22 16.62 -3.72
C GLY A 361 -16.18 16.01 -5.11
N ALA A 362 -15.42 16.60 -6.04
CA ALA A 362 -15.20 15.99 -7.35
C ALA A 362 -14.50 14.63 -7.22
N PHE A 363 -13.48 14.55 -6.36
CA PHE A 363 -12.79 13.29 -6.04
C PHE A 363 -13.73 12.25 -5.43
N MET A 364 -14.46 12.61 -4.36
CA MET A 364 -15.34 11.66 -3.68
C MET A 364 -16.46 11.16 -4.58
N GLN A 365 -17.00 12.01 -5.46
CA GLN A 365 -18.01 11.60 -6.44
C GLN A 365 -17.45 10.54 -7.40
N GLN A 366 -16.28 10.79 -8.00
CA GLN A 366 -15.64 9.84 -8.91
C GLN A 366 -15.25 8.54 -8.18
N TYR A 367 -14.64 8.67 -7.00
CA TYR A 367 -14.16 7.56 -6.20
C TYR A 367 -15.30 6.63 -5.76
N LEU A 368 -16.41 7.18 -5.23
CA LEU A 368 -17.57 6.37 -4.85
C LEU A 368 -18.23 5.69 -6.04
N ALA A 369 -18.29 6.35 -7.20
CA ALA A 369 -18.84 5.75 -8.42
C ALA A 369 -18.03 4.51 -8.85
N GLU A 370 -16.70 4.61 -8.83
CA GLU A 370 -15.82 3.49 -9.17
C GLU A 370 -15.87 2.35 -8.15
N LEU A 371 -15.85 2.66 -6.85
CA LEU A 371 -15.98 1.64 -5.80
C LEU A 371 -17.31 0.90 -5.88
N SER A 372 -18.40 1.63 -6.13
CA SER A 372 -19.74 1.05 -6.24
C SER A 372 -19.88 0.16 -7.47
N ALA A 373 -19.16 0.45 -8.55
CA ALA A 373 -19.13 -0.37 -9.76
C ALA A 373 -18.46 -1.74 -9.54
N CYS A 374 -17.61 -1.88 -8.51
CA CYS A 374 -17.01 -3.17 -8.13
C CYS A 374 -17.95 -4.06 -7.30
N ASN A 375 -19.08 -3.54 -6.81
CA ASN A 375 -19.99 -4.31 -5.96
C ASN A 375 -20.71 -5.40 -6.77
N THR A 376 -20.87 -6.58 -6.16
CA THR A 376 -21.55 -7.72 -6.77
C THR A 376 -22.45 -8.40 -5.78
N ALA A 377 -23.73 -8.53 -6.13
CA ALA A 377 -24.65 -9.41 -5.40
C ALA A 377 -24.32 -10.86 -5.76
N VAL A 378 -23.98 -11.66 -4.75
CA VAL A 378 -23.78 -13.10 -4.89
C VAL A 378 -24.97 -13.80 -4.25
N VAL A 379 -25.62 -14.67 -5.02
CA VAL A 379 -26.63 -15.57 -4.48
C VAL A 379 -25.90 -16.71 -3.81
N VAL A 380 -25.98 -16.79 -2.48
CA VAL A 380 -25.47 -17.95 -1.74
C VAL A 380 -26.49 -19.07 -1.95
N GLU A 381 -26.19 -20.03 -2.82
CA GLU A 381 -26.94 -21.29 -2.86
C GLU A 381 -26.58 -22.09 -1.62
N GLU A 382 -27.33 -21.89 -0.53
CA GLU A 382 -27.26 -22.79 0.61
C GLU A 382 -27.63 -24.21 0.14
N ARG A 383 -26.74 -25.17 0.45
CA ARG A 383 -27.00 -26.59 0.24
C ARG A 383 -28.21 -27.00 1.08
N GLN A 384 -29.36 -27.11 0.41
CA GLN A 384 -30.51 -27.95 0.71
C GLN A 384 -30.62 -28.41 2.18
N HIS A 385 -31.36 -27.66 2.99
CA HIS A 385 -32.59 -28.12 3.63
C HIS A 385 -33.18 -26.95 4.43
N GLU A 386 -34.34 -26.49 3.97
CA GLU A 386 -35.29 -25.53 4.58
C GLU A 386 -35.48 -24.23 3.78
N ALA A 387 -36.75 -23.94 3.52
CA ALA A 387 -37.22 -22.95 2.57
C ALA A 387 -37.26 -21.55 3.18
N GLU A 388 -36.13 -21.06 3.66
CA GLU A 388 -36.03 -19.72 4.26
C GLU A 388 -35.04 -18.86 3.48
N ALA A 389 -35.56 -17.71 3.01
CA ALA A 389 -34.91 -16.57 2.36
C ALA A 389 -33.53 -16.81 1.70
N ARG A 390 -33.48 -16.75 0.37
CA ARG A 390 -32.24 -16.51 -0.39
C ARG A 390 -31.51 -15.30 0.21
N GLN A 391 -30.44 -15.52 0.96
CA GLN A 391 -29.56 -14.45 1.43
C GLN A 391 -28.68 -14.03 0.25
N GLU A 392 -28.95 -12.85 -0.30
CA GLU A 392 -28.04 -12.19 -1.23
C GLU A 392 -26.91 -11.56 -0.42
N GLU A 393 -25.70 -12.12 -0.53
CA GLU A 393 -24.51 -11.51 0.06
C GLU A 393 -23.91 -10.55 -0.97
N VAL A 394 -23.82 -9.26 -0.64
CA VAL A 394 -23.21 -8.27 -1.52
C VAL A 394 -21.72 -8.19 -1.21
N ILE A 395 -20.89 -8.67 -2.14
CA ILE A 395 -19.45 -8.41 -2.13
C ILE A 395 -19.26 -6.93 -2.43
N LYS A 396 -18.84 -6.17 -1.42
CA LYS A 396 -18.47 -4.77 -1.57
C LYS A 396 -16.97 -4.61 -1.76
N HIS A 397 -16.56 -3.53 -2.42
CA HIS A 397 -15.17 -3.12 -2.37
C HIS A 397 -14.72 -2.83 -0.92
N PRO A 398 -13.55 -3.31 -0.45
CA PRO A 398 -13.11 -3.15 0.95
C PRO A 398 -13.06 -1.70 1.44
N ALA A 399 -12.82 -0.75 0.53
CA ALA A 399 -12.72 0.68 0.84
C ALA A 399 -14.08 1.43 0.85
N LEU A 400 -15.19 0.80 0.45
CA LEU A 400 -16.46 1.49 0.21
C LEU A 400 -17.05 2.12 1.47
N ASP A 401 -17.13 1.37 2.56
CA ASP A 401 -17.77 1.88 3.78
C ASP A 401 -16.98 3.04 4.39
N ALA A 402 -15.64 3.00 4.33
CA ALA A 402 -14.79 4.12 4.73
C ALA A 402 -15.00 5.35 3.82
N ALA A 403 -15.10 5.15 2.50
CA ALA A 403 -15.36 6.23 1.56
C ALA A 403 -16.73 6.89 1.77
N LEU A 404 -17.76 6.11 2.11
CA LEU A 404 -19.09 6.61 2.45
C LEU A 404 -19.05 7.51 3.70
N ALA A 405 -18.33 7.10 4.74
CA ALA A 405 -18.16 7.92 5.94
C ALA A 405 -17.48 9.27 5.65
N VAL A 406 -16.47 9.30 4.76
CA VAL A 406 -15.83 10.55 4.32
C VAL A 406 -16.82 11.43 3.53
N ALA A 407 -17.66 10.83 2.67
CA ALA A 407 -18.64 11.56 1.89
C ALA A 407 -19.75 12.16 2.76
N ASP A 408 -20.20 11.46 3.80
CA ASP A 408 -21.17 11.96 4.77
C ASP A 408 -20.60 13.16 5.54
N MET A 409 -19.33 13.09 5.96
CA MET A 409 -18.63 14.22 6.58
C MET A 409 -18.55 15.43 5.65
N LEU A 410 -18.20 15.21 4.37
CA LEU A 410 -18.16 16.26 3.36
C LEU A 410 -19.54 16.92 3.16
N ALA A 411 -20.61 16.12 3.10
CA ALA A 411 -21.98 16.62 2.96
C ALA A 411 -22.39 17.49 4.16
N SER A 412 -22.05 17.05 5.37
CA SER A 412 -22.28 17.81 6.60
C SER A 412 -21.56 19.17 6.60
N VAL A 413 -20.28 19.18 6.23
CA VAL A 413 -19.49 20.44 6.15
C VAL A 413 -20.05 21.37 5.08
N ARG A 414 -20.42 20.88 3.89
CA ARG A 414 -21.02 21.69 2.83
C ARG A 414 -22.35 22.33 3.22
N ALA A 415 -23.14 21.67 4.07
CA ALA A 415 -24.39 22.23 4.57
C ALA A 415 -24.18 23.42 5.53
N THR A 416 -22.97 23.56 6.09
CA THR A 416 -22.59 24.62 7.03
C THR A 416 -21.53 25.59 6.47
N ALA A 417 -21.11 25.39 5.21
CA ALA A 417 -19.99 26.10 4.57
C ALA A 417 -20.33 27.57 4.27
#